data_AF-A0A7S3KEY4-F1
#
_entry.id   AF-A0A7S3KEY4-F1
#
_cell.length_a   1.000
_cell.length_b   1.000
_cell.length_c   1.000
_cell.angle_alpha   90.00
_cell.angle_beta   90.00
_cell.angle_gamma   90.00
#
_symmetry.space_group_name_H-M   'P 1'
#
loop_
_entity.id
_entity.type
_entity.pdbx_description
1 polymer ?
#
loop_
_entity_poly.entity_id
_entity_poly.type
_entity_poly.pdbx_seq_one_letter_code
_entity_poly.pdbx_strand_id
1 'polypeptide(L)'
;MKRVISILFLAVIIGGSLAIQEGTIDDVDKVIFYALPHSHTDAGWYWTYNYYYNLAKNILNSVTDYLSTHEHARFTWSDHSFFRKWFNEEVKGKGEKEGKVRELIKNGHLDLINGGLVQNDEASSHMKETYTNFEE
;
A
#
# COMPACT_ATOMS: atom_id res chain seq x y z
N MET A 1 -29.70 -2.27 16.98
CA MET A 1 -29.58 -1.85 18.39
C MET A 1 -28.37 -0.94 18.54
N LYS A 2 -28.54 0.39 18.45
CA LYS A 2 -27.49 1.35 18.78
C LYS A 2 -27.78 1.89 20.18
N ARG A 3 -26.85 1.70 21.12
CA ARG A 3 -26.97 2.16 22.50
C ARG A 3 -26.65 3.66 22.53
N VAL A 4 -27.62 4.48 22.89
CA VAL A 4 -27.44 5.92 23.13
C VAL A 4 -27.08 6.09 24.61
N ILE A 5 -25.91 6.65 24.89
CA ILE A 5 -25.51 7.04 26.25
C ILE A 5 -25.96 8.49 26.43
N SER A 6 -27.05 8.70 27.17
CA SER A 6 -27.54 10.04 27.51
C SER A 6 -26.78 10.57 28.73
N ILE A 7 -25.96 11.59 28.53
CA ILE A 7 -25.42 12.42 29.61
C ILE A 7 -26.42 13.55 29.85
N LEU A 8 -27.07 13.55 31.02
CA LEU A 8 -28.04 14.57 31.44
C LEU A 8 -27.28 15.82 31.90
N PHE A 9 -27.38 16.94 31.17
CA PHE A 9 -27.03 18.26 31.69
C PHE A 9 -28.27 18.94 32.23
N LEU A 10 -28.25 19.31 33.52
CA LEU A 10 -29.33 20.01 34.20
C LEU A 10 -29.37 21.47 33.69
N ALA A 11 -30.39 21.83 32.93
CA ALA A 11 -30.59 23.20 32.44
C ALA A 11 -31.40 24.02 33.45
N VAL A 12 -30.82 25.12 33.94
CA VAL A 12 -31.57 26.18 34.63
C VAL A 12 -32.25 27.03 33.57
N ILE A 13 -33.58 27.02 33.54
CA ILE A 13 -34.40 27.79 32.60
C ILE A 13 -34.64 29.19 33.20
N ILE A 14 -34.10 30.22 32.55
CA ILE A 14 -34.57 31.60 32.69
C ILE A 14 -34.96 32.08 31.29
N GLY A 15 -36.18 32.61 31.19
CA GLY A 15 -36.89 32.93 29.96
C GLY A 15 -36.09 33.77 28.96
N GLY A 16 -35.80 33.15 27.83
CA GLY A 16 -35.24 33.75 26.63
C GLY A 16 -35.02 32.61 25.66
N SER A 17 -35.68 32.62 24.50
CA SER A 17 -35.54 31.60 23.48
C SER A 17 -34.09 31.57 22.97
N LEU A 18 -33.25 30.78 23.64
CA LEU A 18 -31.94 30.42 23.15
C LEU A 18 -32.17 29.27 22.17
N ALA A 19 -32.19 29.59 20.89
CA ALA A 19 -32.04 28.57 19.87
C ALA A 19 -30.70 27.88 20.13
N ILE A 20 -30.75 26.66 20.64
CA ILE A 20 -29.61 25.75 20.56
C ILE A 20 -29.51 25.40 19.08
N GLN A 21 -28.65 26.13 18.38
CA GLN A 21 -28.19 25.68 17.07
C GLN A 21 -27.34 24.44 17.35
N GLU A 22 -27.91 23.25 17.15
CA GLU A 22 -27.09 22.05 16.99
C GLU A 22 -26.16 22.35 15.81
N GLY A 23 -24.91 22.70 16.11
CA GLY A 23 -23.86 22.71 15.11
C GLY A 23 -23.75 21.29 14.61
N THR A 24 -24.30 21.03 13.43
CA THR A 24 -24.04 19.77 12.74
C THR A 24 -22.53 19.72 12.47
N ILE A 25 -21.93 18.55 12.64
CA ILE A 25 -20.52 18.30 12.31
C ILE A 25 -20.38 18.26 10.78
N ASP A 26 -20.88 19.28 10.09
CA ASP A 26 -20.91 19.35 8.64
C ASP A 26 -19.95 20.42 8.09
N ASP A 27 -19.21 21.13 8.97
CA ASP A 27 -18.28 22.20 8.58
C ASP A 27 -16.87 22.03 9.16
N VAL A 28 -16.40 20.78 9.22
CA VAL A 28 -14.97 20.49 9.34
C VAL A 28 -14.48 20.15 7.94
N ASP A 29 -13.51 20.91 7.42
CA ASP A 29 -12.84 20.57 6.17
C ASP A 29 -12.53 19.06 6.15
N LYS A 30 -13.10 18.35 5.17
CA LYS A 30 -13.04 16.89 5.12
C LYS A 30 -11.60 16.45 4.90
N VAL A 31 -10.92 16.02 5.96
CA VAL A 31 -9.56 15.47 5.87
C VAL A 31 -9.63 14.04 5.32
N ILE A 32 -8.90 13.78 4.24
CA ILE A 32 -8.80 12.46 3.61
C ILE A 32 -7.45 11.84 3.99
N PHE A 33 -7.49 10.62 4.54
CA PHE A 33 -6.29 9.84 4.85
C PHE A 33 -6.08 8.73 3.82
N TYR A 34 -4.85 8.61 3.33
CA TYR A 34 -4.43 7.51 2.46
C TYR A 34 -3.42 6.65 3.21
N ALA A 35 -3.78 5.40 3.47
CA ALA A 35 -2.84 4.39 3.96
C ALA A 35 -2.27 3.63 2.76
N LEU A 36 -0.93 3.64 2.62
CA LEU A 36 -0.21 3.00 1.51
C LEU A 36 0.72 1.91 2.06
N PRO A 37 0.22 0.66 2.20
CA PRO A 37 1.05 -0.46 2.64
C PRO A 37 2.17 -0.74 1.64
N HIS A 38 3.40 -0.85 2.14
CA HIS A 38 4.59 -1.13 1.36
C HIS A 38 5.60 -1.97 2.18
N SER A 39 6.59 -2.53 1.49
CA SER A 39 7.78 -3.12 2.11
C SER A 39 9.00 -2.61 1.36
N HIS A 40 9.93 -1.98 2.07
CA HIS A 40 11.22 -1.62 1.51
C HIS A 40 12.12 -2.86 1.45
N THR A 41 12.76 -3.10 0.31
CA THR A 41 13.55 -4.32 0.07
C THR A 41 14.86 -4.03 -0.64
N ASP A 42 15.92 -3.76 0.13
CA ASP A 42 17.23 -3.50 -0.45
C ASP A 42 17.75 -4.67 -1.29
N ALA A 43 18.14 -4.39 -2.54
CA ALA A 43 18.75 -5.33 -3.45
C ALA A 43 20.24 -5.61 -3.10
N GLY A 44 20.50 -5.87 -1.81
CA GLY A 44 21.82 -5.95 -1.22
C GLY A 44 22.11 -4.74 -0.33
N TRP A 45 22.37 -5.00 0.96
CA TRP A 45 22.77 -3.99 1.93
C TRP A 45 23.64 -4.66 3.00
N TYR A 46 23.04 -5.11 4.10
CA TYR A 46 23.75 -5.90 5.11
C TYR A 46 23.96 -7.35 4.63
N TRP A 47 22.92 -7.96 4.05
CA TRP A 47 22.99 -9.27 3.41
C TRP A 47 23.01 -9.16 1.88
N THR A 48 23.34 -10.27 1.22
CA THR A 48 23.41 -10.35 -0.24
C THR A 48 22.02 -10.34 -0.86
N TYR A 49 21.96 -9.96 -2.14
CA TYR A 49 20.75 -10.04 -2.97
C TYR A 49 20.06 -11.41 -2.85
N ASN A 50 20.80 -12.52 -2.93
CA ASN A 50 20.22 -13.87 -2.88
C ASN A 50 19.62 -14.21 -1.52
N TYR A 51 20.20 -13.71 -0.43
CA TYR A 51 19.61 -13.87 0.90
C TYR A 51 18.28 -13.11 0.97
N TYR A 52 18.27 -11.83 0.59
CA TYR A 52 17.06 -11.01 0.60
C TYR A 52 16.01 -11.49 -0.40
N TYR A 53 16.38 -12.09 -1.53
CA TYR A 53 15.44 -12.68 -2.47
C TYR A 53 14.54 -13.73 -1.81
N ASN A 54 15.09 -14.56 -0.91
CA ASN A 54 14.28 -15.55 -0.20
C ASN A 54 13.23 -14.89 0.71
N LEU A 55 13.57 -13.75 1.32
CA LEU A 55 12.64 -12.96 2.14
C LEU A 55 11.60 -12.24 1.27
N ALA A 56 12.05 -11.55 0.22
CA ALA A 56 11.20 -10.85 -0.74
C ALA A 56 10.18 -11.80 -1.40
N LYS A 57 10.61 -13.01 -1.77
CA LYS A 57 9.72 -14.06 -2.28
C LYS A 57 8.60 -14.41 -1.30
N ASN A 58 8.93 -14.54 -0.01
CA ASN A 58 7.93 -14.85 1.01
C ASN A 58 6.93 -13.70 1.18
N ILE A 59 7.40 -12.46 1.14
CA ILE A 59 6.54 -11.26 1.17
C ILE A 59 5.62 -11.23 -0.05
N LEU A 60 6.15 -11.43 -1.26
CA LEU A 60 5.36 -11.40 -2.49
C LEU A 60 4.30 -12.51 -2.53
N ASN A 61 4.63 -13.71 -2.05
CA ASN A 61 3.67 -14.80 -1.92
C ASN A 61 2.56 -14.45 -0.91
N SER A 62 2.92 -13.98 0.29
CA SER A 62 1.93 -13.67 1.33
C SER A 62 1.03 -12.49 0.95
N VAL A 63 1.59 -11.46 0.31
CA VAL A 63 0.83 -10.32 -0.22
C VAL A 63 -0.11 -10.78 -1.33
N THR A 64 0.35 -11.61 -2.27
CA THR A 64 -0.50 -12.14 -3.35
C THR A 64 -1.70 -12.90 -2.78
N ASP A 65 -1.48 -13.79 -1.81
CA ASP A 65 -2.54 -14.58 -1.18
C ASP A 65 -3.52 -13.68 -0.38
N TYR A 66 -2.98 -12.70 0.35
CA TYR A 66 -3.79 -11.74 1.12
C TYR A 66 -4.68 -10.89 0.21
N LEU A 67 -4.09 -10.26 -0.82
CA LEU A 67 -4.82 -9.40 -1.75
C LEU A 67 -5.87 -10.17 -2.55
N SER A 68 -5.64 -11.47 -2.82
CA SER A 68 -6.60 -12.33 -3.53
C SER A 68 -7.91 -12.57 -2.75
N THR A 69 -7.94 -12.28 -1.45
CA THR A 69 -9.10 -12.51 -0.57
C THR A 69 -9.65 -11.22 0.05
N HIS A 70 -9.02 -10.07 -0.20
CA HIS A 70 -9.38 -8.78 0.39
C HIS A 70 -9.56 -7.71 -0.71
N GLU A 71 -10.79 -7.53 -1.16
CA GLU A 71 -11.14 -6.72 -2.34
C GLU A 71 -10.83 -5.21 -2.22
N HIS A 72 -10.58 -4.71 -1.00
CA HIS A 72 -10.24 -3.30 -0.76
C HIS A 72 -8.79 -3.10 -0.35
N ALA A 73 -8.03 -4.19 -0.15
CA ALA A 73 -6.65 -4.10 0.23
C ALA A 73 -5.77 -3.66 -0.95
N ARG A 74 -4.74 -2.89 -0.64
CA ARG A 74 -3.74 -2.45 -1.61
C ARG A 74 -2.34 -2.64 -1.04
N PHE A 75 -1.39 -2.86 -1.91
CA PHE A 75 0.02 -2.96 -1.57
C PHE A 75 0.88 -2.40 -2.70
N THR A 76 1.90 -1.63 -2.37
CA THR A 76 2.85 -1.09 -3.35
C THR A 76 4.18 -1.83 -3.30
N TRP A 77 4.76 -2.13 -4.45
CA TRP A 77 6.07 -2.79 -4.59
C TRP A 77 7.00 -1.96 -5.48
N SER A 78 8.23 -1.67 -5.01
CA SER A 78 9.18 -0.77 -5.69
C SER A 78 10.36 -1.47 -6.37
N ASP A 79 10.93 -2.53 -5.81
CA ASP A 79 12.16 -3.14 -6.34
C ASP A 79 11.85 -4.21 -7.42
N HIS A 80 11.89 -3.80 -8.69
CA HIS A 80 11.50 -4.68 -9.80
C HIS A 80 12.46 -5.84 -10.01
N SER A 81 13.72 -5.75 -9.57
CA SER A 81 14.66 -6.87 -9.67
C SER A 81 14.16 -8.12 -8.94
N PHE A 82 13.64 -7.98 -7.72
CA PHE A 82 13.04 -9.09 -6.97
C PHE A 82 11.70 -9.52 -7.55
N PHE A 83 10.84 -8.56 -7.92
CA PHE A 83 9.54 -8.87 -8.52
C PHE A 83 9.69 -9.65 -9.82
N ARG A 84 10.59 -9.22 -10.71
CA ARG A 84 10.90 -9.86 -12.00
C ARG A 84 11.40 -11.28 -11.80
N LYS A 85 12.34 -11.49 -10.86
CA LYS A 85 12.87 -12.83 -10.53
C LYS A 85 11.77 -13.73 -9.98
N TRP A 86 11.02 -13.25 -9.00
CA TRP A 86 9.89 -13.98 -8.41
C TRP A 86 8.81 -14.30 -9.43
N PHE A 87 8.42 -13.35 -10.27
CA PHE A 87 7.39 -13.58 -11.28
C PHE A 87 7.83 -14.67 -12.25
N ASN A 88 9.07 -14.64 -12.72
CA ASN A 88 9.60 -15.65 -13.64
C ASN A 88 9.75 -17.04 -13.00
N GLU A 89 10.16 -17.15 -11.74
CA GLU A 89 10.39 -18.44 -11.07
C GLU A 89 9.11 -19.02 -10.45
N GLU A 90 8.24 -18.17 -9.89
CA GLU A 90 7.16 -18.58 -9.01
C GLU A 90 5.76 -18.35 -9.57
N VAL A 91 5.60 -17.59 -10.66
CA VAL A 91 4.29 -17.16 -11.17
C VAL A 91 4.10 -17.55 -12.64
N LYS A 92 5.04 -17.19 -13.51
CA LYS A 92 4.96 -17.37 -14.95
C LYS A 92 4.77 -18.85 -15.32
N GLY A 93 3.77 -19.13 -16.14
CA GLY A 93 3.38 -20.48 -16.55
C GLY A 93 2.55 -21.25 -15.50
N LYS A 94 2.34 -20.71 -14.29
CA LYS A 94 1.49 -21.33 -13.25
C LYS A 94 0.06 -20.79 -13.36
N GLY A 95 -0.63 -21.15 -14.44
CA GLY A 95 -1.95 -20.64 -14.90
C GLY A 95 -2.80 -19.86 -13.90
N GLU A 96 -3.27 -20.50 -12.82
CA GLU A 96 -4.11 -19.85 -11.81
C GLU A 96 -3.39 -18.71 -11.07
N LYS A 97 -2.17 -18.95 -10.60
CA LYS A 97 -1.38 -17.94 -9.88
C LYS A 97 -0.97 -16.78 -10.80
N GLU A 98 -0.62 -17.08 -12.04
CA GLU A 98 -0.34 -16.04 -13.03
C GLU A 98 -1.56 -15.17 -13.32
N GLY A 99 -2.73 -15.78 -13.50
CA GLY A 99 -3.99 -15.06 -13.67
C GLY A 99 -4.28 -14.13 -12.49
N LYS A 100 -4.16 -14.65 -11.26
CA LYS A 100 -4.36 -13.89 -10.01
C LYS A 100 -3.44 -12.68 -9.93
N VAL A 101 -2.13 -12.86 -10.08
CA VAL A 101 -1.16 -11.76 -9.98
C VAL A 101 -1.43 -10.69 -11.05
N ARG A 102 -1.73 -11.09 -12.29
CA ARG A 102 -2.06 -10.16 -13.36
C ARG A 102 -3.35 -9.38 -13.08
N GLU A 103 -4.36 -10.03 -12.52
CA GLU A 103 -5.61 -9.39 -12.13
C GLU A 103 -5.41 -8.39 -10.98
N LEU A 104 -4.64 -8.76 -9.96
CA LEU A 104 -4.30 -7.86 -8.85
C LEU A 104 -3.59 -6.59 -9.32
N ILE A 105 -2.68 -6.72 -10.29
CA ILE A 105 -2.01 -5.57 -10.91
C ILE A 105 -3.01 -4.75 -11.73
N LYS A 106 -3.78 -5.40 -12.59
CA LYS A 106 -4.77 -4.75 -13.47
C LYS A 106 -5.79 -3.93 -12.67
N ASN A 107 -6.22 -4.44 -11.52
CA ASN A 107 -7.22 -3.80 -10.67
C ASN A 107 -6.61 -2.81 -9.65
N GLY A 108 -5.28 -2.64 -9.62
CA GLY A 108 -4.59 -1.70 -8.73
C GLY A 108 -4.53 -2.14 -7.27
N HIS A 109 -4.69 -3.43 -6.99
CA HIS A 109 -4.51 -4.01 -5.65
C HIS A 109 -3.03 -4.22 -5.35
N LEU A 110 -2.26 -4.65 -6.37
CA LEU A 110 -0.81 -4.70 -6.32
C LEU A 110 -0.26 -3.63 -7.27
N ASP A 111 0.23 -2.53 -6.72
CA ASP A 111 0.75 -1.41 -7.48
C ASP A 111 2.28 -1.52 -7.62
N LEU A 112 2.77 -1.58 -8.85
CA LEU A 112 4.20 -1.64 -9.13
C LEU A 112 4.71 -0.22 -9.38
N ILE A 113 5.44 0.32 -8.41
CA ILE A 113 5.89 1.72 -8.40
C ILE A 113 7.39 1.81 -8.72
N ASN A 114 7.91 3.04 -8.83
CA ASN A 114 9.28 3.38 -9.25
C ASN A 114 9.57 2.97 -10.71
N GLY A 115 9.59 1.68 -11.02
CA GLY A 115 9.76 1.14 -12.38
C GLY A 115 11.18 0.69 -12.70
N GLY A 116 12.17 1.02 -11.86
CA GLY A 116 13.55 0.56 -12.00
C GLY A 116 13.80 -0.78 -11.34
N LEU A 117 14.87 -1.47 -11.75
CA LEU A 117 15.31 -2.72 -11.12
C LEU A 117 15.59 -2.55 -9.62
N VAL A 118 16.13 -1.40 -9.23
CA VAL A 118 16.39 -1.01 -7.86
C VAL A 118 16.02 0.45 -7.62
N GLN A 119 15.84 0.83 -6.37
CA GLN A 119 15.86 2.24 -5.96
C GLN A 119 17.32 2.73 -5.93
N ASN A 120 17.84 3.18 -7.08
CA ASN A 120 19.26 3.56 -7.22
C ASN A 120 19.64 4.77 -6.35
N ASP A 121 20.93 4.87 -6.00
CA ASP A 121 21.48 6.08 -5.38
C ASP A 121 21.29 7.29 -6.30
N GLU A 122 21.03 8.45 -5.71
CA GLU A 122 20.85 9.72 -6.43
C GLU A 122 22.10 10.62 -6.34
N ALA A 123 23.06 10.30 -5.47
CA ALA A 123 24.28 11.10 -5.28
C ALA A 123 25.45 10.64 -6.18
N SER A 124 25.68 9.33 -6.26
CA SER A 124 26.88 8.76 -6.88
C SER A 124 26.61 8.04 -8.21
N SER A 125 25.34 7.80 -8.55
CA SER A 125 25.00 7.14 -9.81
C SER A 125 25.21 8.07 -10.99
N HIS A 126 25.93 7.56 -12.00
CA HIS A 126 26.03 8.25 -13.27
C HIS A 126 24.69 8.15 -14.01
N MET A 127 24.27 9.25 -14.65
CA MET A 127 22.97 9.36 -15.33
C MET A 127 22.67 8.19 -16.27
N LYS A 128 23.69 7.73 -17.01
CA LYS A 128 23.58 6.55 -17.89
C LYS A 128 23.12 5.29 -17.13
N GLU A 129 23.68 5.02 -15.96
CA GLU A 129 23.33 3.84 -15.16
C GLU A 129 21.95 3.98 -14.55
N THR A 130 21.55 5.20 -14.18
CA THR A 130 20.17 5.49 -13.80
C THR A 130 19.22 5.18 -14.95
N TYR A 131 19.51 5.58 -16.19
CA TYR A 131 18.67 5.20 -17.34
C TYR A 131 18.61 3.68 -17.54
N THR A 132 19.75 3.00 -17.52
CA THR A 132 19.80 1.53 -17.65
C THR A 132 18.92 0.85 -16.60
N ASN A 133 18.91 1.34 -15.35
CA ASN A 133 18.08 0.80 -14.28
C ASN A 133 16.57 0.80 -14.60
N PHE A 134 16.08 1.75 -15.41
CA PHE A 134 14.67 1.86 -15.79
C PHE A 134 14.31 1.24 -17.15
N GLU A 135 15.31 0.86 -17.96
CA GLU A 135 15.07 0.28 -19.30
C GLU A 135 15.09 -1.26 -19.31
N GLU A 136 15.60 -1.91 -18.26
CA GLU A 136 15.71 -3.38 -18.12
C GLU A 136 14.49 -4.05 -17.47
#